data_AF-A0A936VKA3-F1
#
_entry.id   AF-A0A936VKA3-F1
#
_cell.length_a   1.000
_cell.length_b   1.000
_cell.length_c   1.000
_cell.angle_alpha   90.00
_cell.angle_beta   90.00
_cell.angle_gamma   90.00
#
_symmetry.space_group_name_H-M   'P 1'
#
loop_
_entity.id
_entity.type
_entity.pdbx_description
1 polymer ?
#
loop_
_entity_poly.entity_id
_entity_poly.type
_entity_poly.pdbx_seq_one_letter_code
_entity_poly.pdbx_strand_id
1 'polypeptide(L)'
;MAEMQAEGLGEVEVHLHHGVEQPDTAENLRAALVEFRDMLAERHKCLSRMDGEGQPMYAFVHGNLALANSCGGQYCGVDNEMAILTETGCYADLTLPSAPDRTQVAMINQIYEYSGDPNQAVPHRTGKRVRVNGIEPVLPLIFTGPLVFNWTRRIKGVPVPRIEDGALVANQPADIARLKRWMSANVTVAGRPDVIFVKLYCHGF
;
A
#
# COMPACT_ATOMS: atom_id res chain seq x y z
N MET A 1 12.18 -13.01 10.02
CA MET A 1 11.79 -12.41 8.73
C MET A 1 12.83 -12.71 7.65
N ALA A 2 14.09 -12.30 7.78
CA ALA A 2 15.13 -12.60 6.78
C ALA A 2 15.32 -14.12 6.52
N GLU A 3 15.31 -14.95 7.58
CA GLU A 3 15.35 -16.41 7.44
C GLU A 3 14.17 -16.97 6.63
N MET A 4 12.94 -16.53 6.95
CA MET A 4 11.73 -16.94 6.22
C MET A 4 11.76 -16.51 4.74
N GLN A 5 12.31 -15.34 4.44
CA GLN A 5 12.52 -14.91 3.06
C GLN A 5 13.55 -15.80 2.35
N ALA A 6 14.66 -16.12 3.01
CA ALA A 6 15.68 -17.02 2.45
C ALA A 6 15.13 -18.43 2.19
N GLU A 7 14.11 -18.86 2.94
CA GLU A 7 13.35 -20.09 2.71
C GLU A 7 12.29 -19.98 1.59
N GLY A 8 12.11 -18.80 1.00
CA GLY A 8 11.15 -18.55 -0.08
C GLY A 8 9.69 -18.42 0.41
N LEU A 9 9.47 -18.12 1.69
CA LEU A 9 8.12 -18.01 2.27
C LEU A 9 7.45 -16.64 2.02
N GLY A 10 8.17 -15.69 1.44
CA GLY A 10 7.68 -14.35 1.08
C GLY A 10 8.81 -13.33 1.07
N GLU A 11 8.50 -12.12 0.60
CA GLU A 11 9.44 -10.99 0.56
C GLU A 11 9.31 -10.09 1.78
N VAL A 12 10.41 -9.51 2.25
CA VAL A 12 10.45 -8.46 3.26
C VAL A 12 10.44 -7.10 2.57
N GLU A 13 9.56 -6.21 3.00
CA GLU A 13 9.35 -4.88 2.43
C GLU A 13 9.31 -3.80 3.52
N VAL A 14 9.18 -2.52 3.15
CA VAL A 14 9.27 -1.40 4.09
C VAL A 14 7.89 -1.01 4.63
N HIS A 15 7.76 -1.06 5.96
CA HIS A 15 6.63 -0.50 6.70
C HIS A 15 7.17 0.53 7.68
N LEU A 16 6.79 1.80 7.52
CA LEU A 16 7.32 2.91 8.30
C LEU A 16 6.21 3.71 8.98
N HIS A 17 6.39 3.95 10.29
CA HIS A 17 5.65 4.98 11.01
C HIS A 17 6.55 6.21 11.13
N HIS A 18 6.03 7.38 10.73
CA HIS A 18 6.68 8.66 10.93
C HIS A 18 5.62 9.74 11.19
N GLY A 19 6.05 10.92 11.61
CA GLY A 19 5.15 12.04 11.90
C GLY A 19 4.16 11.83 13.05
N VAL A 20 4.41 10.87 13.97
CA VAL A 20 3.45 10.42 14.98
C VAL A 20 3.26 11.45 16.10
N GLU A 21 4.35 11.90 16.72
CA GLU A 21 4.30 12.87 17.82
C GLU A 21 4.19 14.30 17.32
N GLN A 22 4.88 14.59 16.21
CA GLN A 22 4.89 15.88 15.52
C GLN A 22 5.09 15.64 14.02
N PRO A 23 4.70 16.58 13.14
CA PRO A 23 4.94 16.47 11.70
C PRO A 23 6.42 16.20 11.41
N ASP A 24 6.71 15.24 10.54
CA ASP A 24 8.07 14.94 10.09
C ASP A 24 8.52 15.91 9.00
N THR A 25 9.80 15.84 8.64
CA THR A 25 10.39 16.63 7.55
C THR A 25 10.83 15.75 6.39
N ALA A 26 10.94 16.35 5.20
CA ALA A 26 11.43 15.67 4.01
C ALA A 26 12.84 15.09 4.20
N GLU A 27 13.71 15.81 4.90
CA GLU A 27 15.08 15.40 5.18
C GLU A 27 15.12 14.16 6.08
N ASN A 28 14.32 14.17 7.15
CA ASN A 28 14.24 13.07 8.11
C ASN A 28 13.66 11.81 7.45
N LEU A 29 12.53 11.95 6.75
CA LEU A 29 11.89 10.85 6.04
C LEU A 29 12.85 10.20 5.05
N ARG A 30 13.56 11.02 4.26
CA ARG A 30 14.56 10.54 3.31
C ARG A 30 15.69 9.78 4.00
N ALA A 31 16.25 10.35 5.07
CA ALA A 31 17.33 9.72 5.82
C ALA A 31 16.89 8.37 6.39
N ALA A 32 15.71 8.31 7.01
CA ALA A 32 15.15 7.08 7.58
C ALA A 32 14.91 6.01 6.52
N LEU A 33 14.34 6.37 5.36
CA LEU A 33 14.10 5.44 4.26
C LEU A 33 15.41 4.88 3.69
N VAL A 34 16.40 5.73 3.44
CA VAL A 34 17.70 5.30 2.90
C VAL A 34 18.42 4.38 3.89
N GLU A 35 18.53 4.80 5.17
CA GLU A 35 19.20 4.01 6.19
C GLU A 35 18.53 2.64 6.37
N PHE A 36 17.20 2.61 6.48
CA PHE A 36 16.48 1.37 6.71
C PHE A 36 16.50 0.45 5.49
N ARG A 37 16.30 0.99 4.28
CA ARG A 37 16.42 0.25 3.01
C ARG A 37 17.80 -0.39 2.88
N ASP A 38 18.87 0.38 3.10
CA ASP A 38 20.24 -0.12 2.94
C ASP A 38 20.58 -1.12 4.04
N MET A 39 20.06 -0.96 5.25
CA MET A 39 20.18 -1.97 6.31
C MET A 39 19.51 -3.28 5.91
N LEU A 40 18.26 -3.25 5.43
CA LEU A 40 17.56 -4.44 4.95
C LEU A 40 18.32 -5.11 3.80
N ALA A 41 18.76 -4.33 2.82
CA ALA A 41 19.47 -4.83 1.65
C ALA A 41 20.85 -5.42 1.98
N GLU A 42 21.70 -4.64 2.63
CA GLU A 42 23.11 -4.98 2.73
C GLU A 42 23.40 -5.90 3.91
N ARG A 43 22.75 -5.65 5.05
CA ARG A 43 22.98 -6.43 6.27
C ARG A 43 22.13 -7.68 6.31
N HIS A 44 20.86 -7.58 5.94
CA HIS A 44 19.90 -8.68 6.06
C HIS A 44 19.70 -9.47 4.77
N LYS A 45 20.27 -9.00 3.65
CA LYS A 45 20.09 -9.61 2.31
C LYS A 45 18.60 -9.72 1.92
N CYS A 46 17.80 -8.81 2.46
CA CYS A 46 16.43 -8.58 2.05
C CYS A 46 16.39 -7.62 0.84
N LEU A 47 15.22 -7.34 0.29
CA LEU A 47 15.00 -6.43 -0.84
C LEU A 47 15.68 -6.82 -2.15
N SER A 48 14.98 -6.56 -3.25
CA SER A 48 15.46 -6.88 -4.59
C SER A 48 16.01 -5.65 -5.30
N ARG A 49 16.75 -5.88 -6.37
CA ARG A 49 17.21 -4.85 -7.32
C ARG A 49 16.58 -5.14 -8.68
N MET A 50 16.25 -4.10 -9.44
CA MET A 50 15.80 -4.28 -10.82
C MET A 50 16.91 -4.96 -11.62
N ASP A 51 16.61 -6.10 -12.24
CA ASP A 51 17.57 -6.92 -12.98
C ASP A 51 18.84 -7.34 -12.20
N GLY A 52 18.80 -7.27 -10.87
CA GLY A 52 19.93 -7.59 -10.00
C GLY A 52 20.99 -6.48 -9.86
N GLU A 53 20.79 -5.31 -10.49
CA GLU A 53 21.75 -4.20 -10.49
C GLU A 53 21.15 -2.89 -9.95
N GLY A 54 22.00 -1.92 -9.62
CA GLY A 54 21.55 -0.58 -9.20
C GLY A 54 21.15 -0.51 -7.72
N GLN A 55 20.21 0.36 -7.37
CA GLN A 55 19.78 0.59 -5.99
C GLN A 55 18.80 -0.50 -5.50
N PRO A 56 18.76 -0.82 -4.20
CA PRO A 56 17.71 -1.69 -3.67
C PRO A 56 16.35 -1.02 -3.87
N MET A 57 15.34 -1.80 -4.20
CA MET A 57 13.97 -1.34 -4.38
C MET A 57 13.05 -2.01 -3.36
N TYR A 58 11.97 -1.32 -3.01
CA TYR A 58 11.04 -1.78 -1.98
C TYR A 58 9.59 -1.41 -2.29
N ALA A 59 8.66 -2.18 -1.74
CA ALA A 59 7.27 -1.78 -1.56
C ALA A 59 7.12 -1.07 -0.22
N PHE A 60 6.21 -0.10 -0.16
CA PHE A 60 6.01 0.76 0.99
C PHE A 60 4.62 0.58 1.60
N VAL A 61 4.55 0.56 2.93
CA VAL A 61 3.32 0.75 3.70
C VAL A 61 3.54 1.91 4.65
N HIS A 62 2.73 2.95 4.52
CA HIS A 62 2.68 4.01 5.51
C HIS A 62 1.91 3.51 6.75
N GLY A 63 2.61 3.30 7.86
CA GLY A 63 2.04 2.61 9.03
C GLY A 63 0.92 3.33 9.76
N ASN A 64 0.85 4.66 9.58
CA ASN A 64 -0.25 5.48 10.07
C ASN A 64 -1.28 5.83 8.98
N LEU A 65 -1.24 5.17 7.82
CA LEU A 65 -2.16 5.34 6.69
C LEU A 65 -2.08 6.71 5.98
N ALA A 66 -1.31 7.66 6.51
CA ALA A 66 -1.27 9.06 6.10
C ALA A 66 -0.37 9.37 4.89
N LEU A 67 -0.32 8.44 3.92
CA LEU A 67 0.51 8.56 2.70
C LEU A 67 0.41 9.93 2.06
N ALA A 68 1.55 10.52 1.71
CA ALA A 68 1.69 11.82 1.08
C ALA A 68 0.95 12.91 1.84
N ASN A 69 1.10 12.92 3.16
CA ASN A 69 0.47 13.87 4.08
C ASN A 69 -1.06 13.92 3.98
N SER A 70 -1.72 12.79 3.72
CA SER A 70 -3.17 12.72 3.48
C SER A 70 -4.03 13.03 4.72
N CYS A 71 -3.42 13.15 5.89
CA CYS A 71 -4.06 13.58 7.13
C CYS A 71 -3.76 15.05 7.53
N GLY A 72 -3.17 15.86 6.63
CA GLY A 72 -3.01 17.31 6.84
C GLY A 72 -2.07 17.66 7.99
N GLY A 73 -0.88 17.07 8.00
CA GLY A 73 0.19 17.28 8.98
C GLY A 73 0.23 16.23 10.10
N GLN A 74 -0.86 15.51 10.34
CA GLN A 74 -0.89 14.43 11.33
C GLN A 74 -0.33 13.14 10.75
N TYR A 75 0.50 12.43 11.54
CA TYR A 75 1.01 11.11 11.22
C TYR A 75 1.85 11.00 9.93
N CYS A 76 2.34 12.13 9.41
CA CYS A 76 3.22 12.23 8.26
C CYS A 76 3.95 13.60 8.29
N GLY A 77 3.35 14.67 7.76
CA GLY A 77 3.94 16.02 7.73
C GLY A 77 4.71 16.37 6.45
N VAL A 78 4.89 15.43 5.53
CA VAL A 78 5.76 15.59 4.36
C VAL A 78 4.94 15.59 3.06
N ASP A 79 4.72 16.78 2.49
CA ASP A 79 3.91 16.93 1.28
C ASP A 79 4.54 16.23 0.05
N ASN A 80 5.86 16.24 -0.07
CA ASN A 80 6.60 15.61 -1.16
C ASN A 80 7.05 14.16 -0.86
N GLU A 81 6.37 13.45 0.06
CA GLU A 81 6.70 12.05 0.42
C GLU A 81 6.72 11.14 -0.82
N MET A 82 5.82 11.34 -1.79
CA MET A 82 5.79 10.52 -3.00
C MET A 82 7.04 10.68 -3.85
N ALA A 83 7.57 11.91 -4.01
CA ALA A 83 8.85 12.13 -4.69
C ALA A 83 10.00 11.42 -3.96
N ILE A 84 10.03 11.50 -2.62
CA ILE A 84 11.06 10.85 -1.79
C ILE A 84 10.98 9.33 -1.93
N LEU A 85 9.78 8.76 -1.91
CA LEU A 85 9.56 7.32 -2.12
C LEU A 85 10.12 6.89 -3.48
N THR A 86 9.77 7.59 -4.57
CA THR A 86 10.30 7.29 -5.90
C THR A 86 11.83 7.37 -5.94
N GLU A 87 12.42 8.46 -5.44
CA GLU A 87 13.86 8.69 -5.45
C GLU A 87 14.65 7.65 -4.65
N THR A 88 14.05 7.14 -3.56
CA THR A 88 14.69 6.13 -2.71
C THR A 88 14.45 4.69 -3.18
N GLY A 89 13.70 4.47 -4.27
CA GLY A 89 13.52 3.16 -4.89
C GLY A 89 12.20 2.45 -4.55
N CYS A 90 11.19 3.18 -4.10
CA CYS A 90 9.86 2.61 -3.92
C CYS A 90 9.24 2.24 -5.27
N TYR A 91 8.88 0.97 -5.47
CA TYR A 91 8.23 0.49 -6.68
C TYR A 91 6.72 0.31 -6.53
N ALA A 92 6.22 0.14 -5.31
CA ALA A 92 4.79 0.01 -5.04
C ALA A 92 4.43 0.61 -3.68
N ASP A 93 3.31 1.33 -3.62
CA ASP A 93 2.65 1.67 -2.37
C ASP A 93 1.52 0.68 -2.10
N LEU A 94 1.50 0.16 -0.88
CA LEU A 94 0.54 -0.80 -0.37
C LEU A 94 -0.27 -0.22 0.80
N THR A 95 -0.31 1.11 0.99
CA THR A 95 -0.96 1.75 2.13
C THR A 95 -2.50 1.61 2.12
N LEU A 96 -3.13 1.65 0.94
CA LEU A 96 -4.60 1.70 0.81
C LEU A 96 -5.25 0.30 0.64
N PRO A 97 -6.42 0.00 1.20
CA PRO A 97 -7.39 0.97 1.71
C PRO A 97 -7.10 1.36 3.15
N SER A 98 -7.47 2.58 3.50
CA SER A 98 -7.46 3.10 4.87
C SER A 98 -8.87 3.44 5.37
N ALA A 99 -9.92 3.16 4.57
CA ALA A 99 -11.30 3.37 4.98
C ALA A 99 -11.60 2.68 6.33
N PRO A 100 -12.37 3.32 7.22
CA PRO A 100 -13.13 4.56 7.02
C PRO A 100 -12.33 5.84 7.35
N ASP A 101 -11.01 5.75 7.55
CA ASP A 101 -10.19 6.89 7.94
C ASP A 101 -10.17 7.98 6.85
N ARG A 102 -9.95 9.23 7.26
CA ARG A 102 -9.92 10.40 6.37
C ARG A 102 -8.78 10.37 5.34
N THR A 103 -7.75 9.57 5.59
CA THR A 103 -6.62 9.33 4.67
C THR A 103 -7.05 8.57 3.41
N GLN A 104 -8.23 7.94 3.41
CA GLN A 104 -8.75 7.20 2.27
C GLN A 104 -9.02 8.13 1.07
N VAL A 105 -8.56 7.72 -0.12
CA VAL A 105 -8.82 8.44 -1.38
C VAL A 105 -9.94 7.79 -2.19
N ALA A 106 -10.39 8.49 -3.23
CA ALA A 106 -11.49 8.06 -4.11
C ALA A 106 -11.12 6.86 -5.01
N MET A 107 -9.83 6.68 -5.30
CA MET A 107 -9.33 5.53 -6.04
C MET A 107 -9.38 4.28 -5.15
N ILE A 108 -10.17 3.30 -5.56
CA ILE A 108 -10.35 2.03 -4.81
C ILE A 108 -10.33 0.86 -5.78
N ASN A 109 -9.88 -0.30 -5.30
CA ASN A 109 -9.87 -1.58 -6.03
C ASN A 109 -9.18 -1.54 -7.40
N GLN A 110 -8.10 -0.78 -7.50
CA GLN A 110 -7.30 -0.59 -8.70
C GLN A 110 -5.81 -0.59 -8.38
N ILE A 111 -5.03 -0.99 -9.38
CA ILE A 111 -3.59 -0.73 -9.47
C ILE A 111 -3.43 0.43 -10.46
N TYR A 112 -2.78 1.51 -10.05
CA TYR A 112 -2.67 2.70 -10.88
C TYR A 112 -1.36 3.46 -10.69
N GLU A 113 -0.93 4.16 -11.73
CA GLU A 113 0.06 5.24 -11.65
C GLU A 113 -0.66 6.51 -11.16
N TYR A 114 -0.12 7.18 -10.13
CA TYR A 114 -0.70 8.42 -9.65
C TYR A 114 -0.52 9.55 -10.69
N SER A 115 -1.40 10.56 -10.66
CA SER A 115 -1.37 11.65 -11.65
C SER A 115 -1.13 13.05 -11.05
N GLY A 116 -1.15 13.18 -9.72
CA GLY A 116 -0.80 14.44 -9.07
C GLY A 116 0.71 14.73 -9.09
N ASP A 117 1.07 15.99 -8.79
CA ASP A 117 2.47 16.41 -8.63
C ASP A 117 3.11 15.68 -7.44
N PRO A 118 4.17 14.87 -7.63
CA PRO A 118 4.80 14.13 -6.54
C PRO A 118 5.43 15.03 -5.45
N ASN A 119 5.56 16.34 -5.70
CA ASN A 119 6.05 17.32 -4.73
C ASN A 119 4.94 17.95 -3.87
N GLN A 120 3.68 17.52 -4.05
CA GLN A 120 2.51 18.05 -3.35
C GLN A 120 1.80 16.94 -2.58
N ALA A 121 1.07 17.32 -1.53
CA ALA A 121 0.29 16.38 -0.74
C ALA A 121 -0.76 15.63 -1.57
N VAL A 122 -0.97 14.36 -1.23
CA VAL A 122 -2.01 13.47 -1.75
C VAL A 122 -2.05 13.37 -3.29
N PRO A 123 -0.90 13.22 -3.99
CA PRO A 123 -0.91 13.20 -5.45
C PRO A 123 -1.52 11.89 -5.99
N HIS A 124 -1.55 10.85 -5.15
CA HIS A 124 -2.21 9.58 -5.40
C HIS A 124 -3.75 9.64 -5.30
N ARG A 125 -4.35 10.79 -4.97
CA ARG A 125 -5.82 10.95 -4.93
C ARG A 125 -6.49 10.63 -6.28
N THR A 126 -5.75 10.85 -7.37
CA THR A 126 -6.17 10.52 -8.73
C THR A 126 -5.06 9.75 -9.43
N GLY A 127 -5.42 9.00 -10.46
CA GLY A 127 -4.45 8.21 -11.18
C GLY A 127 -5.02 7.51 -12.40
N LYS A 128 -4.14 6.89 -13.17
CA LYS A 128 -4.50 6.13 -14.36
C LYS A 128 -4.26 4.65 -14.11
N ARG A 129 -5.31 3.86 -14.32
CA ARG A 129 -5.24 2.40 -14.16
C ARG A 129 -4.19 1.80 -15.10
N VAL A 130 -3.32 0.96 -14.54
CA VAL A 130 -2.31 0.23 -15.32
C VAL A 130 -2.97 -0.79 -16.25
N ARG A 131 -2.34 -1.02 -17.41
CA ARG A 131 -2.84 -1.91 -18.45
C ARG A 131 -1.71 -2.67 -19.12
N VAL A 132 -2.02 -3.86 -19.64
CA VAL A 132 -1.08 -4.57 -20.51
C VAL A 132 -0.84 -3.81 -21.81
N ASN A 133 0.34 -3.97 -22.38
CA ASN A 133 0.78 -3.26 -23.60
C ASN A 133 0.65 -1.73 -23.47
N GLY A 134 0.68 -1.21 -22.24
CA GLY A 134 0.74 0.21 -21.96
C GLY A 134 2.16 0.76 -22.06
N ILE A 135 2.28 2.06 -21.86
CA ILE A 135 3.56 2.71 -21.58
C ILE A 135 4.01 2.28 -20.18
N GLU A 136 5.32 2.23 -19.95
CA GLU A 136 5.90 2.01 -18.64
C GLU A 136 5.32 3.01 -17.61
N PRO A 137 4.73 2.53 -16.50
CA PRO A 137 4.07 3.40 -15.55
C PRO A 137 5.07 4.15 -14.66
N VAL A 138 4.65 5.30 -14.16
CA VAL A 138 5.40 6.01 -13.12
C VAL A 138 5.33 5.25 -11.79
N LEU A 139 6.48 5.09 -11.13
CA LEU A 139 6.62 4.46 -9.82
C LEU A 139 6.60 5.49 -8.67
N PRO A 140 6.12 5.09 -7.48
CA PRO A 140 5.54 3.78 -7.17
C PRO A 140 4.12 3.61 -7.72
N LEU A 141 3.79 2.37 -8.09
CA LEU A 141 2.41 1.99 -8.40
C LEU A 141 1.59 1.93 -7.12
N ILE A 142 0.37 2.48 -7.14
CA ILE A 142 -0.53 2.44 -5.99
C ILE A 142 -1.43 1.22 -6.10
N PHE A 143 -1.31 0.31 -5.12
CA PHE A 143 -2.18 -0.85 -5.01
C PHE A 143 -3.28 -0.57 -3.98
N THR A 144 -4.53 -0.53 -4.46
CA THR A 144 -5.69 -0.29 -3.60
C THR A 144 -6.60 -1.52 -3.50
N GLY A 145 -7.23 -1.66 -2.34
CA GLY A 145 -8.20 -2.71 -2.08
C GLY A 145 -7.59 -4.00 -1.54
N PRO A 146 -8.45 -4.99 -1.23
CA PRO A 146 -9.88 -5.02 -1.49
C PRO A 146 -10.63 -4.05 -0.55
N LEU A 147 -11.56 -3.29 -1.09
CA LEU A 147 -12.48 -2.45 -0.33
C LEU A 147 -13.89 -2.65 -0.90
N VAL A 148 -14.68 -3.46 -0.23
CA VAL A 148 -16.02 -3.86 -0.68
C VAL A 148 -17.03 -3.81 0.46
N PHE A 149 -18.31 -3.90 0.13
CA PHE A 149 -19.36 -4.03 1.15
C PHE A 149 -19.64 -5.49 1.47
N ASN A 150 -19.63 -5.79 2.77
CA ASN A 150 -20.15 -7.02 3.34
C ASN A 150 -21.62 -6.83 3.73
N TRP A 151 -22.51 -7.43 2.96
CA TRP A 151 -23.97 -7.38 3.16
C TRP A 151 -24.51 -8.54 3.99
N THR A 152 -23.71 -9.28 4.77
CA THR A 152 -24.24 -10.43 5.56
C THR A 152 -24.98 -10.01 6.83
N ARG A 153 -24.69 -8.82 7.36
CA ARG A 153 -25.36 -8.32 8.57
C ARG A 153 -26.85 -8.03 8.29
N ARG A 154 -27.70 -8.38 9.25
CA ARG A 154 -29.14 -8.08 9.24
C ARG A 154 -29.53 -7.39 10.56
N ILE A 155 -30.30 -6.30 10.49
CA ILE A 155 -30.93 -5.66 11.66
C ILE A 155 -32.43 -5.66 11.40
N LYS A 156 -33.20 -6.33 12.27
CA LYS A 156 -34.67 -6.53 12.09
C LYS A 156 -35.03 -7.08 10.70
N GLY A 157 -34.20 -7.97 10.15
CA GLY A 157 -34.38 -8.55 8.82
C GLY A 157 -33.83 -7.71 7.64
N VAL A 158 -33.43 -6.46 7.87
CA VAL A 158 -32.94 -5.56 6.81
C VAL A 158 -31.42 -5.69 6.63
N PRO A 159 -30.89 -5.81 5.39
CA PRO A 159 -29.45 -5.77 5.12
C PRO A 159 -28.80 -4.45 5.56
N VAL A 160 -27.70 -4.56 6.32
CA VAL A 160 -26.89 -3.40 6.72
C VAL A 160 -25.46 -3.63 6.24
N PRO A 161 -24.89 -2.75 5.40
CA PRO A 161 -23.54 -2.95 4.89
C PRO A 161 -22.50 -2.75 6.00
N ARG A 162 -21.41 -3.50 5.91
CA ARG A 162 -20.15 -3.21 6.61
C ARG A 162 -19.04 -3.10 5.59
N ILE A 163 -18.00 -2.34 5.92
CA ILE A 163 -16.76 -2.34 5.14
C ILE A 163 -16.06 -3.69 5.33
N GLU A 164 -15.54 -4.22 4.23
CA GLU A 164 -14.60 -5.34 4.17
C GLU A 164 -13.37 -4.83 3.42
N ASP A 165 -12.26 -4.72 4.13
CA ASP A 165 -11.01 -4.06 3.73
C ASP A 165 -9.81 -5.02 3.64
N GLY A 166 -10.04 -6.32 3.88
CA GLY A 166 -8.99 -7.34 3.87
C GLY A 166 -8.29 -7.56 5.22
N ALA A 167 -8.80 -7.01 6.33
CA ALA A 167 -8.23 -7.22 7.66
C ALA A 167 -8.29 -8.68 8.12
N LEU A 168 -7.16 -9.24 8.54
CA LEU A 168 -7.04 -10.55 9.17
C LEU A 168 -6.94 -10.36 10.69
N VAL A 169 -8.10 -10.39 11.36
CA VAL A 169 -8.24 -10.13 12.80
C VAL A 169 -9.09 -11.19 13.47
N ALA A 170 -8.84 -11.46 14.76
CA ALA A 170 -9.45 -12.57 15.49
C ALA A 170 -10.99 -12.56 15.49
N ASN A 171 -11.62 -11.38 15.46
CA ASN A 171 -13.07 -11.22 15.44
C ASN A 171 -13.67 -11.27 14.02
N GLN A 172 -12.87 -11.53 12.98
CA GLN A 172 -13.31 -11.67 11.59
C GLN A 172 -12.68 -12.92 10.96
N PRO A 173 -13.32 -14.11 11.09
CA PRO A 173 -12.77 -15.36 10.57
C PRO A 173 -12.46 -15.29 9.07
N ALA A 174 -11.29 -15.80 8.66
CA ALA A 174 -10.93 -15.93 7.25
C ALA A 174 -11.66 -17.14 6.63
N ASP A 175 -12.84 -16.92 6.07
CA ASP A 175 -13.65 -17.95 5.44
C ASP A 175 -13.69 -17.83 3.90
N ILE A 176 -14.19 -18.87 3.23
CA ILE A 176 -14.34 -18.90 1.78
C ILE A 176 -15.27 -17.78 1.27
N ALA A 177 -16.23 -17.31 2.08
CA ALA A 177 -17.10 -16.22 1.68
C ALA A 177 -16.36 -14.87 1.69
N ARG A 178 -15.42 -14.65 2.61
CA ARG A 178 -14.49 -13.50 2.60
C ARG A 178 -13.57 -13.56 1.41
N LEU A 179 -12.97 -14.72 1.11
CA LEU A 179 -12.16 -14.91 -0.09
C LEU A 179 -12.93 -14.51 -1.37
N LYS A 180 -14.18 -14.99 -1.51
CA LYS A 180 -15.05 -14.61 -2.65
C LYS A 180 -15.33 -13.11 -2.68
N ARG A 181 -15.52 -12.45 -1.53
CA ARG A 181 -15.69 -10.99 -1.45
C ARG A 181 -14.42 -10.26 -1.87
N TRP A 182 -13.25 -10.67 -1.40
CA TRP A 182 -11.97 -10.07 -1.79
C TRP A 182 -11.71 -10.22 -3.29
N MET A 183 -11.95 -11.41 -3.86
CA MET A 183 -11.86 -11.63 -5.31
C MET A 183 -12.85 -10.76 -6.09
N SER A 184 -14.05 -10.52 -5.55
CA SER A 184 -15.06 -9.66 -6.20
C SER A 184 -14.66 -8.18 -6.27
N ALA A 185 -13.66 -7.75 -5.49
CA ALA A 185 -13.06 -6.42 -5.64
C ALA A 185 -12.42 -6.24 -7.03
N ASN A 186 -12.04 -7.35 -7.68
CA ASN A 186 -11.55 -7.39 -9.05
C ASN A 186 -10.37 -6.44 -9.32
N VAL A 187 -9.45 -6.37 -8.35
CA VAL A 187 -8.20 -5.60 -8.47
C VAL A 187 -7.31 -6.32 -9.48
N THR A 188 -7.27 -5.81 -10.69
CA THR A 188 -6.63 -6.45 -11.85
C THR A 188 -5.89 -5.42 -12.70
N VAL A 189 -4.87 -5.86 -13.44
CA VAL A 189 -4.27 -5.07 -14.52
C VAL A 189 -5.25 -5.05 -15.69
N ALA A 190 -5.56 -3.87 -16.25
CA ALA A 190 -6.51 -3.79 -17.35
C ALA A 190 -6.01 -4.60 -18.56
N GLY A 191 -6.89 -5.45 -19.11
CA GLY A 191 -6.55 -6.42 -20.15
C GLY A 191 -6.05 -7.79 -19.63
N ARG A 192 -5.93 -7.98 -18.30
CA ARG A 192 -5.65 -9.28 -17.64
C ARG A 192 -6.65 -9.58 -16.53
N PRO A 193 -7.94 -9.81 -16.88
CA PRO A 193 -8.97 -10.12 -15.88
C PRO A 193 -8.77 -11.47 -15.20
N ASP A 194 -7.91 -12.33 -15.75
CA ASP A 194 -7.53 -13.64 -15.24
C ASP A 194 -6.58 -13.57 -14.02
N VAL A 195 -5.96 -12.41 -13.75
CA VAL A 195 -5.03 -12.21 -12.63
C VAL A 195 -5.60 -11.20 -11.65
N ILE A 196 -6.10 -11.71 -10.52
CA ILE A 196 -6.68 -10.89 -9.44
C ILE A 196 -5.68 -10.76 -8.29
N PHE A 197 -5.39 -9.54 -7.89
CA PHE A 197 -4.58 -9.22 -6.72
C PHE A 197 -5.46 -9.12 -5.49
N VAL A 198 -5.15 -9.90 -4.46
CA VAL A 198 -5.83 -9.84 -3.16
C VAL A 198 -4.80 -9.45 -2.11
N LYS A 199 -4.83 -8.18 -1.69
CA LYS A 199 -3.99 -7.69 -0.60
C LYS A 199 -4.73 -7.84 0.72
N LEU A 200 -4.10 -8.42 1.71
CA LEU A 200 -4.64 -8.60 3.06
C LEU A 200 -3.65 -8.03 4.07
N TYR A 201 -4.11 -7.70 5.27
CA TYR A 201 -3.23 -7.18 6.31
C TYR A 201 -3.63 -7.68 7.69
N CYS A 202 -2.67 -7.72 8.61
CA CYS A 202 -2.90 -7.92 10.03
C CYS A 202 -2.00 -6.97 10.82
N HIS A 203 -2.38 -6.65 12.05
CA HIS A 203 -1.47 -5.99 12.96
C HIS A 203 -0.49 -7.03 13.53
N GLY A 204 0.80 -6.68 13.57
CA GLY A 204 1.77 -7.44 14.33
C GLY A 204 1.46 -7.33 15.82
N PHE A 205 1.45 -8.46 16.53
CA PHE A 205 1.36 -8.52 17.99
C PHE A 205 2.77 -8.57 18.60
#